data_AF-A0A2Z3V6X4-F1
#
_entry.id   AF-A0A2Z3V6X4-F1
#
_cell.length_a   1.000
_cell.length_b   1.000
_cell.length_c   1.000
_cell.angle_alpha   90.00
_cell.angle_beta   90.00
_cell.angle_gamma   90.00
#
_symmetry.space_group_name_H-M   'P 1'
#
loop_
_entity.id
_entity.type
_entity.pdbx_description
1 polymer ?
#
loop_
_entity_poly.entity_id
_entity_poly.type
_entity_poly.pdbx_seq_one_letter_code
_entity_poly.pdbx_strand_id
1 'polypeptide(L)'
;MIVANLPRRGRSRTSLTQADREGVVIYWRPGCKYCMRLRTRLRFTRLQYVEVNIWRDAEAAAFVRSVAGGNETVPTVTVAGNAMVNPSKSQLLEAVETHASRLPPPTEAGDR
;
A
#
# COMPACT_ATOMS: atom_id res chain seq x y z
N MET A 1 -26.77 11.74 -26.33
CA MET A 1 -26.16 11.39 -25.03
C MET A 1 -25.81 9.91 -25.07
N ILE A 2 -24.53 9.55 -25.22
CA ILE A 2 -24.08 8.16 -25.07
C ILE A 2 -23.14 8.15 -23.86
N VAL A 3 -23.63 7.59 -22.76
CA VAL A 3 -22.85 7.42 -21.53
C VAL A 3 -22.05 6.13 -21.72
N ALA A 4 -20.80 6.24 -22.16
CA ALA A 4 -19.89 5.11 -22.23
C ALA A 4 -19.46 4.74 -20.81
N ASN A 5 -20.13 3.74 -20.24
CA ASN A 5 -19.78 3.18 -18.94
C ASN A 5 -18.58 2.24 -19.14
N LEU A 6 -17.37 2.81 -19.11
CA LEU A 6 -16.14 2.02 -19.16
C LEU A 6 -16.01 1.23 -17.85
N PRO A 7 -15.74 -0.09 -17.87
CA PRO A 7 -15.46 -0.83 -16.66
C PRO A 7 -14.21 -0.24 -15.99
N ARG A 8 -14.28 0.05 -14.69
CA ARG A 8 -13.12 0.47 -13.88
C ARG A 8 -12.03 -0.59 -14.04
N ARG A 9 -11.04 -0.31 -14.89
CA ARG A 9 -9.89 -1.18 -15.15
C ARG A 9 -9.25 -1.57 -13.82
N GLY A 10 -9.33 -2.86 -13.48
CA GLY A 10 -8.49 -3.43 -12.43
C GLY A 10 -7.04 -3.07 -12.74
N ARG A 11 -6.32 -2.54 -11.75
CA ARG A 11 -4.92 -2.15 -11.87
C ARG A 11 -4.12 -3.36 -12.37
N SER A 12 -3.40 -3.20 -13.48
CA SER A 12 -2.57 -4.27 -14.06
C SER A 12 -1.56 -4.78 -13.02
N ARG A 13 -1.38 -6.10 -12.93
CA ARG A 13 -0.46 -6.77 -11.99
C ARG A 13 0.94 -6.16 -11.98
N THR A 14 1.46 -5.82 -13.16
CA THR A 14 2.75 -5.13 -13.34
C THR A 14 2.83 -3.80 -12.56
N SER A 15 1.74 -3.05 -12.50
CA SER A 15 1.67 -1.76 -11.82
C SER A 15 1.64 -1.89 -10.29
N LEU A 16 1.16 -3.02 -9.74
CA LEU A 16 1.23 -3.29 -8.30
C LEU A 16 2.65 -3.65 -7.87
N THR A 17 3.32 -4.52 -8.62
CA THR A 17 4.74 -4.84 -8.38
C THR A 17 5.67 -3.64 -8.52
N GLN A 18 5.35 -2.70 -9.42
CA GLN A 18 6.10 -1.46 -9.54
C GLN A 18 5.84 -0.52 -8.35
N ALA A 19 4.57 -0.32 -7.97
CA ALA A 19 4.23 0.48 -6.80
C ALA A 19 4.83 -0.08 -5.50
N ASP A 20 5.01 -1.41 -5.41
CA ASP A 20 5.70 -2.05 -4.30
C ASP A 20 7.19 -1.70 -4.27
N ARG A 21 7.88 -1.80 -5.42
CA ARG A 21 9.33 -1.54 -5.55
C ARG A 21 9.72 -0.07 -5.48
N GLU A 22 8.82 0.82 -5.87
CA GLU A 22 9.08 2.26 -6.00
C GLU A 22 8.23 3.08 -5.01
N GLY A 23 7.45 2.46 -4.13
CA GLY A 23 6.42 3.18 -3.39
C GLY A 23 6.16 2.63 -1.99
N VAL A 24 5.09 3.16 -1.38
CA VAL A 24 4.53 2.62 -0.14
C VAL A 24 3.24 1.88 -0.48
N VAL A 25 3.15 0.60 -0.12
CA VAL A 25 1.93 -0.21 -0.29
C VAL A 25 1.46 -0.72 1.06
N ILE A 26 0.19 -0.45 1.40
CA ILE A 26 -0.46 -0.92 2.62
C ILE A 26 -1.41 -2.06 2.27
N TYR A 27 -1.09 -3.26 2.74
CA TYR A 27 -1.93 -4.43 2.69
C TYR A 27 -2.92 -4.43 3.86
N TRP A 28 -4.20 -4.54 3.56
CA TRP A 28 -5.28 -4.42 4.55
C TRP A 28 -6.44 -5.40 4.29
N ARG A 29 -7.36 -5.50 5.25
CA ARG A 29 -8.64 -6.21 5.09
C ARG A 29 -9.78 -5.48 5.82
N PRO A 30 -11.05 -5.69 5.42
CA PRO A 30 -12.21 -5.17 6.15
C PRO A 30 -12.21 -5.55 7.63
N GLY A 31 -12.65 -4.64 8.50
CA GLY A 31 -12.73 -4.85 9.95
C GLY A 31 -11.40 -4.73 10.72
N CYS A 32 -10.28 -4.47 10.04
CA CYS A 32 -8.97 -4.31 10.69
C CYS A 32 -8.84 -2.98 11.45
N LYS A 33 -8.98 -3.01 12.78
CA LYS A 33 -8.84 -1.83 13.66
C LYS A 33 -7.46 -1.17 13.56
N TYR A 34 -6.39 -1.96 13.44
CA TYR A 34 -5.02 -1.45 13.31
C TYR A 34 -4.80 -0.71 11.98
N CYS A 35 -5.37 -1.23 10.88
CA CYS A 35 -5.32 -0.61 9.57
C CYS A 35 -6.03 0.75 9.58
N MET A 36 -7.23 0.83 10.17
CA MET A 36 -7.94 2.09 10.35
C MET A 36 -7.12 3.10 11.17
N ARG A 37 -6.50 2.65 12.28
CA ARG A 37 -5.65 3.51 13.11
C ARG A 37 -4.42 4.03 12.36
N LEU A 38 -3.73 3.18 11.62
CA LEU A 38 -2.56 3.57 10.82
C LEU A 38 -2.96 4.58 9.76
N ARG A 39 -4.01 4.31 8.97
CA ARG A 39 -4.53 5.23 7.94
C ARG A 39 -4.89 6.59 8.50
N THR A 40 -5.64 6.65 9.61
CA THR A 40 -5.99 7.91 10.27
C THR A 40 -4.75 8.71 10.66
N ARG A 41 -3.71 8.06 11.17
CA ARG A 41 -2.45 8.71 11.53
C ARG A 41 -1.68 9.22 10.29
N LEU A 42 -1.76 8.51 9.17
CA LEU A 42 -1.13 8.90 7.91
C LEU A 42 -1.89 10.00 7.17
N ARG A 43 -3.19 10.20 7.41
CA ARG A 43 -3.96 11.33 6.83
C ARG A 43 -3.40 12.71 7.19
N PHE A 44 -2.65 12.81 8.28
CA PHE A 44 -2.00 14.05 8.73
C PHE A 44 -0.56 14.18 8.22
N THR A 45 -0.10 13.26 7.36
CA THR A 45 1.21 13.33 6.71
C THR A 45 1.01 13.60 5.21
N ARG A 46 2.09 14.00 4.52
CA ARG A 46 2.10 14.13 3.05
C ARG A 46 2.49 12.82 2.34
N LEU A 47 2.44 11.69 3.06
CA LEU A 47 2.88 10.40 2.52
C LEU A 47 1.86 9.87 1.51
N GLN A 48 2.30 9.66 0.28
CA GLN A 48 1.53 8.95 -0.74
C GLN A 48 1.70 7.44 -0.56
N TYR A 49 0.62 6.69 -0.66
CA TYR A 49 0.63 5.23 -0.57
C TYR A 49 -0.51 4.59 -1.36
N VAL A 50 -0.32 3.33 -1.74
CA VAL A 50 -1.33 2.48 -2.37
C VAL A 50 -1.90 1.53 -1.33
N GLU A 51 -3.19 1.21 -1.43
CA GLU A 51 -3.83 0.22 -0.56
C GLU A 51 -4.22 -1.02 -1.36
N VAL A 52 -3.91 -2.21 -0.82
CA VAL A 52 -4.27 -3.50 -1.41
C VAL A 52 -5.07 -4.33 -0.42
N ASN A 53 -6.28 -4.75 -0.81
CA ASN A 53 -7.14 -5.58 0.02
C ASN A 53 -6.82 -7.07 -0.19
N ILE A 54 -6.25 -7.72 0.82
CA ILE A 54 -5.81 -9.12 0.72
C ILE A 54 -6.97 -10.12 0.57
N TRP A 55 -8.20 -9.76 0.96
CA TRP A 55 -9.36 -10.63 0.72
C TRP A 55 -9.79 -10.67 -0.75
N ARG A 56 -9.37 -9.69 -1.54
CA ARG A 56 -9.72 -9.60 -2.98
C ARG A 56 -8.58 -10.03 -3.89
N ASP A 57 -7.39 -10.22 -3.33
CA ASP A 57 -6.17 -10.52 -4.07
C ASP A 57 -5.43 -11.66 -3.37
N ALA A 58 -5.51 -12.85 -3.98
CA ALA A 58 -4.90 -14.06 -3.44
C ALA A 58 -3.35 -13.99 -3.46
N GLU A 59 -2.75 -13.27 -4.42
CA GLU A 59 -1.30 -13.07 -4.46
C GLU A 59 -0.88 -12.15 -3.30
N ALA A 60 -1.64 -11.07 -3.05
CA ALA A 60 -1.39 -10.19 -1.92
C ALA A 60 -1.54 -10.92 -0.56
N ALA A 61 -2.54 -11.80 -0.43
CA ALA A 61 -2.69 -12.63 0.77
C ALA A 61 -1.51 -13.60 0.94
N ALA A 62 -1.04 -14.22 -0.15
CA ALA A 62 0.13 -15.08 -0.13
C ALA A 62 1.41 -14.33 0.25
N PHE A 63 1.60 -13.12 -0.28
CA PHE A 63 2.70 -12.23 0.10
C PHE A 63 2.65 -11.88 1.60
N VAL A 64 1.48 -11.47 2.11
CA VAL A 64 1.35 -11.16 3.55
C VAL A 64 1.71 -12.38 4.40
N ARG A 65 1.24 -13.58 4.04
CA ARG A 65 1.61 -14.81 4.75
C ARG A 65 3.11 -15.08 4.70
N SER A 66 3.79 -14.84 3.58
CA SER A 66 5.23 -15.09 3.48
C SER A 66 6.04 -14.19 4.40
N VAL A 67 5.64 -12.93 4.58
CA VAL A 67 6.36 -11.96 5.43
C VAL A 67 5.90 -11.95 6.90
N ALA A 68 4.70 -12.48 7.18
CA ALA A 68 4.12 -12.51 8.53
C ALA A 68 4.10 -13.92 9.16
N GLY A 69 5.08 -14.76 8.82
CA GLY A 69 5.26 -16.07 9.45
C GLY A 69 4.08 -17.04 9.21
N GLY A 70 3.52 -17.02 8.00
CA GLY A 70 2.37 -17.83 7.58
C GLY A 70 1.00 -17.21 7.87
N ASN A 71 0.93 -16.10 8.61
CA ASN A 71 -0.33 -15.47 9.01
C ASN A 71 -0.76 -14.35 8.07
N GLU A 72 -2.06 -14.09 7.99
CA GLU A 72 -2.59 -12.91 7.30
C GLU A 72 -2.57 -11.66 8.19
N THR A 73 -1.42 -11.34 8.78
CA THR A 73 -1.30 -10.20 9.71
C THR A 73 -1.31 -8.89 8.93
N VAL A 74 -2.23 -7.99 9.28
CA VAL A 74 -2.33 -6.63 8.70
C VAL A 74 -2.50 -5.57 9.80
N PRO A 75 -2.08 -4.31 9.58
CA PRO A 75 -1.50 -3.77 8.35
C PRO A 75 -0.11 -4.35 8.08
N THR A 76 0.12 -4.87 6.88
CA THR A 76 1.47 -5.15 6.38
C THR A 76 1.78 -4.04 5.40
N VAL A 77 2.98 -3.47 5.45
CA VAL A 77 3.36 -2.33 4.62
C VAL A 77 4.67 -2.63 3.93
N THR A 78 4.79 -2.30 2.65
CA THR A 78 6.07 -2.29 1.96
C THR A 78 6.51 -0.86 1.69
N VAL A 79 7.81 -0.61 1.78
CA VAL A 79 8.46 0.66 1.43
C VAL A 79 9.60 0.36 0.48
N ALA A 80 9.43 0.73 -0.79
CA ALA A 80 10.39 0.42 -1.85
C ALA A 80 10.82 -1.06 -1.86
N GLY A 81 9.85 -1.96 -1.70
CA GLY A 81 10.02 -3.42 -1.62
C GLY A 81 10.36 -3.98 -0.23
N ASN A 82 10.61 -3.14 0.77
CA ASN A 82 10.96 -3.58 2.12
C ASN A 82 9.69 -3.78 2.96
N ALA A 83 9.39 -5.03 3.31
CA ALA A 83 8.18 -5.39 4.04
C ALA A 83 8.30 -5.15 5.55
N MET A 84 7.21 -4.66 6.14
CA MET A 84 7.05 -4.38 7.57
C MET A 84 5.70 -4.91 8.03
N VAL A 85 5.69 -5.74 9.07
CA VAL A 85 4.45 -6.31 9.62
C VAL A 85 3.99 -5.48 10.81
N ASN A 86 2.75 -4.97 10.72
CA ASN A 86 2.10 -4.11 11.72
C ASN A 86 2.97 -2.93 12.22
N PRO A 87 3.55 -2.11 11.33
CA PRO A 87 4.42 -1.01 11.75
C PRO A 87 3.62 0.11 12.42
N SER A 88 4.28 0.83 13.32
CA SER A 88 3.81 2.13 13.80
C SER A 88 3.99 3.22 12.73
N LYS A 89 3.32 4.38 12.92
CA LYS A 89 3.49 5.56 12.05
C LYS A 89 4.97 5.98 11.98
N SER A 90 5.65 6.04 13.13
CA SER A 90 7.03 6.51 13.21
C SER A 90 7.98 5.56 12.48
N GLN A 91 7.85 4.26 12.70
CA GLN A 91 8.64 3.25 11.98
C GLN A 91 8.42 3.33 10.46
N LEU A 92 7.19 3.56 10.02
CA LEU A 92 6.89 3.71 8.59
C LEU A 92 7.55 4.97 8.00
N LEU A 93 7.50 6.10 8.70
CA LEU A 93 8.13 7.34 8.23
C LEU A 93 9.66 7.24 8.20
N GLU A 94 10.25 6.60 9.20
CA GLU A 94 11.69 6.30 9.26
C GLU A 94 12.12 5.40 8.10
N ALA A 95 11.35 4.35 7.81
CA ALA A 95 11.60 3.49 6.65
C ALA A 95 11.50 4.26 5.33
N VAL A 96 10.52 5.17 5.20
CA VAL A 96 10.38 6.04 4.03
C VAL A 96 11.58 6.94 3.85
N GLU A 97 12.07 7.55 4.93
CA GLU A 97 13.27 8.41 4.89
C GLU A 97 14.51 7.60 4.50
N THR A 98 14.66 6.40 5.07
CA THR A 98 15.76 5.47 4.77
C THR A 98 15.77 5.03 3.30
N HIS A 99 14.59 4.88 2.71
CA HIS A 99 14.41 4.41 1.34
C HIS A 99 14.02 5.51 0.34
N ALA A 100 14.10 6.78 0.74
CA ALA A 100 13.60 7.92 -0.02
C ALA A 100 14.24 8.05 -1.42
N SER A 101 15.49 7.63 -1.60
CA SER A 101 16.19 7.64 -2.89
C SER A 101 15.54 6.75 -3.96
N ARG A 102 14.74 5.77 -3.56
CA ARG A 102 14.02 4.85 -4.47
C ARG A 102 12.56 5.25 -4.68
N LEU A 103 12.05 6.19 -3.89
CA LEU A 103 10.69 6.67 -4.01
C LEU A 103 10.64 7.78 -5.06
N PRO A 104 9.64 7.79 -5.95
CA PRO A 104 9.43 8.93 -6.83
C PRO A 104 9.15 10.17 -5.96
N PRO A 105 9.53 11.37 -6.44
CA PRO A 105 9.11 12.59 -5.77
C PRO A 105 7.58 12.58 -5.63
N PRO A 106 7.02 13.21 -4.58
CA PRO A 106 5.58 13.32 -4.42
C PRO A 106 5.01 13.99 -5.68
N THR A 107 4.49 13.19 -6.59
CA THR A 107 3.94 13.66 -7.85
C THR A 107 2.68 14.47 -7.55
N GLU A 108 2.64 15.68 -8.10
CA GLU A 108 1.45 16.50 -8.34
C GLU A 108 0.33 15.60 -8.90
N ALA A 109 -0.52 15.09 -8.01
CA ALA A 109 -1.57 14.16 -8.37
C ALA A 109 -2.74 14.92 -8.98
N GLY A 110 -2.73 15.04 -10.31
CA GLY A 110 -3.94 15.19 -11.13
C GLY A 110 -4.27 16.60 -11.60
N ASP A 111 -3.63 17.04 -12.68
CA ASP A 111 -4.23 17.99 -13.62
C ASP A 111 -4.32 17.32 -15.00
N ARG A 112 -5.42 16.57 -15.21
CA ARG A 112 -6.10 16.29 -16.50
C ARG A 112 -7.28 15.35 -16.34
#